data_AF-A0A661VKD5-F1
#
_entry.id   AF-A0A661VKD5-F1
#
_cell.length_a   1.000
_cell.length_b   1.000
_cell.length_c   1.000
_cell.angle_alpha   90.00
_cell.angle_beta   90.00
_cell.angle_gamma   90.00
#
_symmetry.space_group_name_H-M   'P 1'
#
loop_
_entity.id
_entity.type
_entity.pdbx_description
1 polymer ?
#
loop_
_entity_poly.entity_id
_entity_poly.type
_entity_poly.pdbx_seq_one_letter_code
_entity_poly.pdbx_strand_id
1 'polypeptide(L)'
;MIASNWPDWLDDVWAKSPEKGAGGRPESLAQHTWYVLERLTELIRLRPELPQALGVPRLWHVLFWAAFLHDFGKAADGFQARLRGGERWPHRHEVLSLAFLDWITDGLTPDEQPWVAAAIVSHHKDAAEIRQLYALPDDLDDDQLIARVAELDETILRGLWRWLAECSIAWIDDLGLGKAGISVPALPDENLAVAMVQQRGVARIRHWLKVYRRFVRRIEHSDERALIVGTLVLRGYLVNANHSASAHAGPLPRATFDAEAILDSRGLSRDKLFAHQS
;
A
#
# COMPACT_ATOMS: atom_id res chain seq x y z
N MET A 1 12.27 13.44 5.79
CA MET A 1 12.49 14.57 4.85
C MET A 1 11.12 15.06 4.40
N ILE A 2 10.98 16.26 3.85
CA ILE A 2 9.74 16.68 3.18
C ILE A 2 9.94 16.45 1.69
N ALA A 3 8.92 15.93 0.98
CA ALA A 3 9.00 15.71 -0.45
C ALA A 3 9.21 17.04 -1.20
N SER A 4 10.00 17.01 -2.25
CA SER A 4 10.31 18.13 -3.12
C SER A 4 9.10 18.59 -3.96
N ASN A 5 8.17 17.67 -4.25
CA ASN A 5 6.87 17.99 -4.83
C ASN A 5 5.74 17.43 -3.96
N TRP A 6 4.69 18.21 -3.71
CA TRP A 6 3.62 17.85 -2.79
C TRP A 6 2.25 18.18 -3.40
N PRO A 7 1.24 17.29 -3.31
CA PRO A 7 -0.11 17.56 -3.81
C PRO A 7 -0.90 18.43 -2.83
N ASP A 8 -0.47 19.67 -2.62
CA ASP A 8 -1.11 20.63 -1.70
C ASP A 8 -2.59 20.88 -2.03
N TRP A 9 -2.99 20.73 -3.31
CA TRP A 9 -4.38 20.76 -3.75
C TRP A 9 -5.27 19.64 -3.19
N LEU A 10 -4.70 18.66 -2.46
CA LEU A 10 -5.41 17.58 -1.77
C LEU A 10 -5.22 17.61 -0.24
N ASP A 11 -4.71 18.70 0.34
CA ASP A 11 -4.46 18.75 1.79
C ASP A 11 -5.74 18.59 2.64
N ASP A 12 -6.91 18.92 2.09
CA ASP A 12 -8.22 18.71 2.73
C ASP A 12 -8.76 17.27 2.57
N VAL A 13 -8.09 16.41 1.81
CA VAL A 13 -8.41 14.97 1.74
C VAL A 13 -7.65 14.27 2.86
N TRP A 14 -8.37 13.81 3.88
CA TRP A 14 -7.74 13.27 5.08
C TRP A 14 -7.61 11.75 5.05
N ALA A 15 -6.51 11.24 5.61
CA ALA A 15 -6.37 9.83 5.97
C ALA A 15 -6.77 9.55 7.42
N LYS A 16 -6.62 10.55 8.32
CA LYS A 16 -6.99 10.45 9.74
C LYS A 16 -7.68 11.72 10.24
N SER A 17 -8.62 11.54 11.16
CA SER A 17 -9.29 12.63 11.86
C SER A 17 -8.36 13.31 12.88
N PRO A 18 -8.68 14.53 13.34
CA PRO A 18 -7.87 15.25 14.34
C PRO A 18 -7.59 14.45 15.61
N GLU A 19 -8.55 13.67 16.10
CA GLU A 19 -8.39 12.80 17.29
C GLU A 19 -7.33 11.71 17.11
N LYS A 20 -7.07 11.31 15.86
CA LYS A 20 -6.15 10.23 15.49
C LYS A 20 -4.86 10.72 14.83
N GLY A 21 -4.79 12.00 14.48
CA GLY A 21 -3.59 12.62 13.92
C GLY A 21 -2.67 13.17 15.01
N ALA A 22 -1.42 13.44 14.62
CA ALA A 22 -0.43 14.00 15.54
C ALA A 22 -0.83 15.41 16.01
N GLY A 23 -0.77 15.64 17.32
CA GLY A 23 -0.99 16.97 17.90
C GLY A 23 -2.42 17.50 17.78
N GLY A 24 -3.42 16.62 17.61
CA GLY A 24 -4.82 17.02 17.50
C GLY A 24 -5.18 17.66 16.16
N ARG A 25 -4.38 17.44 15.12
CA ARG A 25 -4.60 17.93 13.75
C ARG A 25 -4.94 16.77 12.82
N PRO A 26 -5.76 16.99 11.78
CA PRO A 26 -5.99 15.96 10.78
C PRO A 26 -4.69 15.64 10.04
N GLU A 27 -4.57 14.40 9.57
CA GLU A 27 -3.46 13.95 8.73
C GLU A 27 -3.97 13.82 7.31
N SER A 28 -3.39 14.57 6.37
CA SER A 28 -3.78 14.49 4.96
C SER A 28 -3.43 13.13 4.36
N LEU A 29 -4.12 12.74 3.29
CA LEU A 29 -3.89 11.50 2.58
C LEU A 29 -2.45 11.45 2.04
N ALA A 30 -1.97 12.55 1.48
CA ALA A 30 -0.58 12.67 1.02
C ALA A 30 0.42 12.52 2.18
N GLN A 31 0.15 13.16 3.32
CA GLN A 31 1.00 13.04 4.51
C GLN A 31 1.11 11.59 4.98
N HIS A 32 -0.03 10.90 5.04
CA HIS A 32 -0.06 9.50 5.44
C HIS A 32 0.73 8.61 4.48
N THR A 33 0.45 8.72 3.17
CA THR A 33 1.15 7.93 2.15
C THR A 33 2.66 8.18 2.18
N TRP A 34 3.09 9.44 2.36
CA TRP A 34 4.51 9.76 2.52
C TRP A 34 5.15 9.03 3.71
N TYR A 35 4.49 9.03 4.88
CA TYR A 35 4.99 8.31 6.05
C TYR A 35 5.06 6.80 5.84
N VAL A 36 4.08 6.21 5.14
CA VAL A 36 4.13 4.79 4.78
C VAL A 36 5.34 4.51 3.88
N LEU A 37 5.60 5.36 2.89
CA LEU A 37 6.72 5.20 1.97
C LEU A 37 8.08 5.46 2.64
N GLU A 38 8.19 6.40 3.58
CA GLU A 38 9.38 6.58 4.41
C GLU A 38 9.69 5.30 5.22
N ARG A 39 8.67 4.69 5.84
CA ARG A 39 8.83 3.43 6.58
C ARG A 39 9.18 2.27 5.65
N LEU A 40 8.54 2.15 4.49
CA LEU A 40 8.91 1.16 3.48
C LEU A 40 10.37 1.32 3.04
N THR A 41 10.83 2.55 2.86
CA THR A 41 12.22 2.86 2.49
C THR A 41 13.21 2.37 3.55
N GLU A 42 12.91 2.56 4.84
CA GLU A 42 13.72 2.03 5.94
C GLU A 42 13.76 0.50 5.92
N LEU A 43 12.61 -0.15 5.68
CA LEU A 43 12.53 -1.61 5.58
C LEU A 43 13.35 -2.15 4.38
N ILE A 44 13.30 -1.48 3.23
CA ILE A 44 14.14 -1.80 2.05
C ILE A 44 15.62 -1.71 2.40
N ARG A 45 16.05 -0.64 3.09
CA ARG A 45 17.46 -0.45 3.50
C ARG A 45 17.96 -1.54 4.45
N LEU A 46 17.07 -2.11 5.27
CA LEU A 46 17.43 -3.20 6.19
C LEU A 46 17.62 -4.55 5.48
N ARG A 47 17.01 -4.74 4.31
CA ARG A 47 16.96 -6.03 3.59
C ARG A 47 17.02 -5.85 2.07
N PRO A 48 18.01 -5.15 1.50
CA PRO A 48 18.01 -4.79 0.08
C PRO A 48 17.91 -6.00 -0.86
N GLU A 49 18.57 -7.11 -0.52
CA GLU A 49 18.64 -8.35 -1.32
C GLU A 49 17.45 -9.32 -1.10
N LEU A 50 16.44 -8.93 -0.31
CA LEU A 50 15.29 -9.79 -0.04
C LEU A 50 14.51 -10.21 -1.30
N PRO A 51 14.26 -9.33 -2.30
CA PRO A 51 13.55 -9.71 -3.52
C PRO A 51 14.24 -10.88 -4.24
N GLN A 52 15.57 -10.84 -4.34
CA GLN A 52 16.38 -11.88 -4.97
C GLN A 52 16.34 -13.17 -4.15
N ALA A 53 16.50 -13.08 -2.83
CA ALA A 53 16.43 -14.24 -1.94
C ALA A 53 15.07 -14.96 -1.95
N LEU A 54 13.99 -14.23 -2.23
CA LEU A 54 12.63 -14.78 -2.32
C LEU A 54 12.25 -15.24 -3.73
N GLY A 55 13.06 -14.96 -4.76
CA GLY A 55 12.69 -15.21 -6.15
C GLY A 55 11.57 -14.29 -6.65
N VAL A 56 11.41 -13.10 -6.07
CA VAL A 56 10.43 -12.08 -6.47
C VAL A 56 11.16 -10.77 -6.78
N PRO A 57 11.89 -10.66 -7.90
CA PRO A 57 12.88 -9.59 -8.11
C PRO A 57 12.31 -8.16 -8.06
N ARG A 58 11.03 -7.98 -8.41
CA ARG A 58 10.34 -6.67 -8.41
C ARG A 58 9.44 -6.46 -7.18
N LEU A 59 9.69 -7.17 -6.08
CA LEU A 59 8.93 -7.04 -4.83
C LEU A 59 8.85 -5.59 -4.33
N TRP A 60 9.94 -4.83 -4.39
CA TRP A 60 9.95 -3.42 -3.97
C TRP A 60 9.10 -2.52 -4.86
N HIS A 61 9.09 -2.78 -6.17
CA HIS A 61 8.21 -2.08 -7.11
C HIS A 61 6.73 -2.36 -6.81
N VAL A 62 6.38 -3.64 -6.57
CA VAL A 62 5.03 -4.05 -6.18
C VAL A 62 4.61 -3.39 -4.86
N LEU A 63 5.46 -3.42 -3.84
CA LEU A 63 5.16 -2.83 -2.52
C LEU A 63 5.03 -1.32 -2.57
N PHE A 64 5.88 -0.64 -3.35
CA PHE A 64 5.79 0.81 -3.51
C PHE A 64 4.43 1.20 -4.08
N TRP A 65 4.02 0.61 -5.19
CA TRP A 65 2.76 0.96 -5.84
C TRP A 65 1.53 0.55 -5.03
N ALA A 66 1.60 -0.59 -4.34
CA ALA A 66 0.57 -0.96 -3.39
C ALA A 66 0.46 0.08 -2.26
N ALA A 67 1.58 0.47 -1.64
CA ALA A 67 1.62 1.47 -0.57
C ALA A 67 1.14 2.85 -1.05
N PHE A 68 1.49 3.26 -2.26
CA PHE A 68 1.06 4.54 -2.82
C PHE A 68 -0.46 4.61 -2.98
N LEU A 69 -1.08 3.53 -3.50
CA LEU A 69 -2.51 3.51 -3.83
C LEU A 69 -3.41 2.97 -2.72
N HIS A 70 -2.89 2.30 -1.68
CA HIS A 70 -3.72 1.51 -0.76
C HIS A 70 -4.87 2.28 -0.11
N ASP A 71 -4.69 3.58 0.09
CA ASP A 71 -5.62 4.48 0.77
C ASP A 71 -6.35 5.44 -0.17
N PHE A 72 -6.20 5.34 -1.49
CA PHE A 72 -6.90 6.24 -2.42
C PHE A 72 -8.42 6.19 -2.25
N GLY A 73 -8.98 5.04 -1.87
CA GLY A 73 -10.40 4.89 -1.54
C GLY A 73 -10.86 5.68 -0.31
N LYS A 74 -9.95 6.25 0.49
CA LYS A 74 -10.30 7.19 1.58
C LYS A 74 -10.78 8.53 1.04
N ALA A 75 -10.50 8.85 -0.23
CA ALA A 75 -10.93 10.10 -0.85
C ALA A 75 -12.45 10.16 -1.11
N ALA A 76 -13.18 9.05 -0.95
CA ALA A 76 -14.63 9.03 -1.08
C ALA A 76 -15.32 9.94 -0.04
N ASP A 77 -16.31 10.69 -0.49
CA ASP A 77 -17.09 11.64 0.33
C ASP A 77 -17.62 11.02 1.62
N GLY A 78 -18.15 9.80 1.56
CA GLY A 78 -18.66 9.11 2.74
C GLY A 78 -17.58 8.79 3.77
N PHE A 79 -16.36 8.45 3.32
CA PHE A 79 -15.21 8.26 4.21
C PHE A 79 -14.73 9.60 4.78
N GLN A 80 -14.66 10.64 3.95
CA GLN A 80 -14.28 12.00 4.33
C GLN A 80 -15.26 12.62 5.34
N ALA A 81 -16.56 12.38 5.20
CA ALA A 81 -17.59 12.81 6.14
C ALA A 81 -17.40 12.13 7.50
N ARG A 82 -17.12 10.82 7.52
CA ARG A 82 -16.82 10.08 8.75
C ARG A 82 -15.62 10.67 9.50
N LEU A 83 -14.54 11.06 8.81
CA LEU A 83 -13.38 11.67 9.45
C LEU A 83 -13.67 13.05 10.06
N ARG A 84 -14.75 13.70 9.61
CA ARG A 84 -15.26 15.00 10.10
C ARG A 84 -16.36 14.86 11.16
N GLY A 85 -16.53 13.67 11.73
CA GLY A 85 -17.54 13.40 12.77
C GLY A 85 -18.93 13.02 12.24
N GLY A 86 -19.05 12.75 10.93
CA GLY A 86 -20.26 12.21 10.32
C GLY A 86 -20.53 10.74 10.68
N GLU A 87 -21.58 10.19 10.08
CA GLU A 87 -22.02 8.82 10.33
C GLU A 87 -20.97 7.76 9.96
N ARG A 88 -21.19 6.53 10.46
CA ARG A 88 -20.34 5.40 10.13
C ARG A 88 -20.43 5.09 8.63
N TRP A 89 -19.31 5.20 7.93
CA TRP A 89 -19.15 4.67 6.57
C TRP A 89 -18.94 3.13 6.63
N PRO A 90 -19.89 2.31 6.17
CA PRO A 90 -19.88 0.85 6.37
C PRO A 90 -19.05 0.10 5.33
N HIS A 91 -18.26 0.81 4.52
CA HIS A 91 -17.44 0.23 3.45
C HIS A 91 -15.95 0.21 3.81
N ARG A 92 -15.17 -0.38 2.91
CA ARG A 92 -13.74 -0.65 3.07
C ARG A 92 -12.99 0.18 2.04
N HIS A 93 -12.19 1.14 2.48
CA HIS A 93 -11.48 2.05 1.57
C HIS A 93 -10.47 1.27 0.74
N GLU A 94 -9.89 0.20 1.28
CA GLU A 94 -8.97 -0.68 0.57
C GLU A 94 -9.59 -1.36 -0.66
N VAL A 95 -10.91 -1.60 -0.65
CA VAL A 95 -11.63 -2.16 -1.80
C VAL A 95 -11.89 -1.08 -2.83
N LEU A 96 -12.22 0.14 -2.40
CA LEU A 96 -12.43 1.27 -3.30
C LEU A 96 -11.11 1.73 -3.96
N SER A 97 -9.98 1.58 -3.25
CA SER A 97 -8.64 1.82 -3.80
C SER A 97 -8.30 0.97 -5.03
N LEU A 98 -8.97 -0.18 -5.22
CA LEU A 98 -8.80 -1.00 -6.43
C LEU A 98 -9.28 -0.31 -7.71
N ALA A 99 -10.15 0.72 -7.62
CA ALA A 99 -10.60 1.46 -8.79
C ALA A 99 -9.44 2.16 -9.53
N PHE A 100 -8.36 2.45 -8.82
CA PHE A 100 -7.20 3.20 -9.33
C PHE A 100 -6.07 2.28 -9.81
N LEU A 101 -6.14 0.97 -9.57
CA LEU A 101 -5.06 0.05 -9.91
C LEU A 101 -4.76 0.02 -11.42
N ASP A 102 -5.79 0.21 -12.24
CA ASP A 102 -5.62 0.24 -13.70
C ASP A 102 -4.81 1.44 -14.20
N TRP A 103 -4.64 2.50 -13.41
CA TRP A 103 -3.83 3.65 -13.81
C TRP A 103 -2.34 3.30 -13.91
N ILE A 104 -1.90 2.21 -13.26
CA ILE A 104 -0.50 1.82 -13.18
C ILE A 104 -0.20 0.45 -13.81
N THR A 105 -1.20 -0.21 -14.41
CA THR A 105 -1.04 -1.58 -14.92
C THR A 105 0.02 -1.71 -16.00
N ASP A 106 0.30 -0.65 -16.76
CA ASP A 106 1.33 -0.65 -17.81
C ASP A 106 2.75 -0.78 -17.25
N GLY A 107 2.98 -0.41 -15.99
CA GLY A 107 4.27 -0.64 -15.31
C GLY A 107 4.32 -1.95 -14.53
N LEU A 108 3.29 -2.79 -14.62
CA LEU A 108 3.18 -4.07 -13.91
C LEU A 108 3.07 -5.23 -14.90
N THR A 109 3.85 -6.28 -14.67
CA THR A 109 3.66 -7.53 -15.43
C THR A 109 2.32 -8.18 -15.05
N PRO A 110 1.74 -9.04 -15.92
CA PRO A 110 0.54 -9.79 -15.58
C PRO A 110 0.66 -10.62 -14.29
N ASP A 111 1.88 -11.06 -13.94
CA ASP A 111 2.16 -11.78 -12.71
C ASP A 111 2.27 -10.86 -11.48
N GLU A 112 2.64 -9.60 -11.63
CA GLU A 112 2.74 -8.61 -10.55
C GLU A 112 1.39 -7.99 -10.18
N GLN A 113 0.48 -7.82 -11.15
CA GLN A 113 -0.83 -7.22 -10.93
C GLN A 113 -1.63 -7.88 -9.80
N PRO A 114 -1.73 -9.24 -9.71
CA PRO A 114 -2.37 -9.91 -8.57
C PRO A 114 -1.69 -9.61 -7.23
N TRP A 115 -0.37 -9.40 -7.20
CA TRP A 115 0.34 -9.08 -5.98
C TRP A 115 0.02 -7.67 -5.50
N VAL A 116 0.00 -6.67 -6.39
CA VAL A 116 -0.39 -5.30 -6.03
C VAL A 116 -1.84 -5.28 -5.53
N ALA A 117 -2.76 -5.94 -6.23
CA ALA A 117 -4.15 -6.06 -5.79
C ALA A 117 -4.27 -6.75 -4.42
N ALA A 118 -3.53 -7.83 -4.19
CA ALA A 118 -3.54 -8.54 -2.91
C ALA A 118 -2.97 -7.69 -1.76
N ALA A 119 -1.88 -6.95 -2.01
CA ALA A 119 -1.30 -6.05 -1.03
C ALA A 119 -2.30 -4.96 -0.64
N ILE A 120 -2.91 -4.28 -1.62
CA ILE A 120 -3.94 -3.26 -1.38
C ILE A 120 -5.12 -3.85 -0.60
N VAL A 121 -5.69 -4.98 -0.98
CA VAL A 121 -6.94 -5.46 -0.36
C VAL A 121 -6.73 -6.08 1.03
N SER A 122 -5.57 -6.69 1.26
CA SER A 122 -5.32 -7.47 2.49
C SER A 122 -4.70 -6.68 3.65
N HIS A 123 -4.50 -5.37 3.49
CA HIS A 123 -3.80 -4.55 4.48
C HIS A 123 -4.61 -4.28 5.77
N HIS A 124 -5.92 -4.53 5.76
CA HIS A 124 -6.76 -4.45 6.97
C HIS A 124 -7.53 -5.73 7.30
N LYS A 125 -8.10 -6.40 6.30
CA LYS A 125 -8.98 -7.57 6.47
C LYS A 125 -8.43 -8.78 5.75
N ASP A 126 -8.77 -9.96 6.24
CA ASP A 126 -8.38 -11.19 5.56
C ASP A 126 -9.25 -11.46 4.31
N ALA A 127 -8.84 -12.44 3.52
CA ALA A 127 -9.53 -12.79 2.29
C ALA A 127 -10.97 -13.29 2.50
N ALA A 128 -11.24 -13.97 3.63
CA ALA A 128 -12.55 -14.53 3.92
C ALA A 128 -13.56 -13.42 4.27
N GLU A 129 -13.15 -12.45 5.09
CA GLU A 129 -13.93 -11.27 5.43
C GLU A 129 -14.22 -10.42 4.20
N ILE A 130 -13.22 -10.13 3.36
CA ILE A 130 -13.43 -9.36 2.11
C ILE A 130 -14.42 -10.09 1.19
N ARG A 131 -14.31 -11.41 1.07
CA ARG A 131 -15.22 -12.22 0.25
C ARG A 131 -16.67 -12.17 0.77
N GLN A 132 -16.86 -12.15 2.09
CA GLN A 132 -18.20 -12.03 2.68
C GLN A 132 -18.78 -10.62 2.49
N LEU A 133 -18.01 -9.58 2.78
CA LEU A 133 -18.45 -8.18 2.68
C LEU A 133 -18.73 -7.74 1.23
N TYR A 134 -18.04 -8.35 0.26
CA TYR A 134 -18.16 -8.04 -1.17
C TYR A 134 -18.49 -9.28 -1.99
N ALA A 135 -19.49 -10.04 -1.55
CA ALA A 135 -20.12 -11.07 -2.37
C ALA A 135 -20.64 -10.46 -3.70
N LEU A 136 -20.71 -11.27 -4.75
CA LEU A 136 -21.37 -10.81 -5.98
C LEU A 136 -22.86 -10.60 -5.65
N PRO A 137 -23.46 -9.47 -6.07
CA PRO A 137 -24.88 -9.28 -5.90
C PRO A 137 -25.65 -10.17 -6.89
N ASP A 138 -26.91 -10.48 -6.56
CA ASP A 138 -27.79 -11.23 -7.46
C ASP A 138 -28.20 -10.40 -8.67
N ASP A 139 -28.35 -9.08 -8.48
CA ASP A 139 -28.53 -8.07 -9.53
C ASP A 139 -27.33 -7.12 -9.56
N LEU A 140 -26.75 -6.92 -10.74
CA LEU A 140 -25.61 -6.02 -10.92
C LEU A 140 -26.01 -4.54 -10.78
N ASP A 141 -27.27 -4.20 -11.01
CA ASP A 141 -27.78 -2.83 -10.86
C ASP A 141 -27.94 -2.44 -9.38
N ASP A 142 -28.00 -3.44 -8.49
CA ASP A 142 -28.04 -3.27 -7.02
C ASP A 142 -26.65 -3.40 -6.35
N ASP A 143 -25.56 -3.35 -7.12
CA ASP A 143 -24.22 -3.46 -6.56
C ASP A 143 -23.90 -2.30 -5.60
N GLN A 144 -23.66 -2.61 -4.33
CA GLN A 144 -23.27 -1.63 -3.29
C GLN A 144 -22.08 -0.72 -3.69
N LEU A 145 -21.24 -1.17 -4.61
CA LEU A 145 -20.11 -0.39 -5.13
C LEU A 145 -20.55 0.78 -6.01
N ILE A 146 -21.73 0.76 -6.63
CA ILE A 146 -22.24 1.84 -7.50
C ILE A 146 -22.26 3.15 -6.72
N ALA A 147 -22.94 3.15 -5.57
CA ALA A 147 -23.00 4.33 -4.71
C ALA A 147 -21.63 4.75 -4.18
N ARG A 148 -20.70 3.80 -3.96
CA ARG A 148 -19.36 4.12 -3.43
C ARG A 148 -18.40 4.68 -4.47
N VAL A 149 -18.49 4.22 -5.71
CA VAL A 149 -17.72 4.82 -6.81
C VAL A 149 -18.25 6.23 -7.11
N ALA A 150 -19.57 6.46 -6.98
CA ALA A 150 -20.16 7.78 -7.13
C ALA A 150 -19.75 8.79 -6.05
N GLU A 151 -19.24 8.35 -4.89
CA GLU A 151 -18.64 9.22 -3.86
C GLU A 151 -17.26 9.77 -4.24
N LEU A 152 -16.69 9.34 -5.37
CA LEU A 152 -15.44 9.87 -5.92
C LEU A 152 -15.79 10.88 -7.02
N ASP A 153 -15.92 12.14 -6.65
CA ASP A 153 -16.22 13.20 -7.62
C ASP A 153 -15.06 13.43 -8.60
N GLU A 154 -15.38 14.09 -9.72
CA GLU A 154 -14.41 14.36 -10.78
C GLU A 154 -13.21 15.19 -10.32
N THR A 155 -13.42 16.16 -9.42
CA THR A 155 -12.36 17.05 -8.92
C THR A 155 -11.34 16.24 -8.12
N ILE A 156 -11.82 15.37 -7.24
CA ILE A 156 -11.00 14.45 -6.45
C ILE A 156 -10.25 13.47 -7.38
N LEU A 157 -10.93 12.89 -8.37
CA LEU A 157 -10.28 11.96 -9.32
C LEU A 157 -9.15 12.63 -10.10
N ARG A 158 -9.38 13.85 -10.62
CA ARG A 158 -8.36 14.64 -11.30
C ARG A 158 -7.21 15.00 -10.36
N GLY A 159 -7.52 15.39 -9.13
CA GLY A 159 -6.53 15.68 -8.10
C GLY A 159 -5.64 14.47 -7.77
N LEU A 160 -6.22 13.28 -7.61
CA LEU A 160 -5.51 12.03 -7.35
C LEU A 160 -4.66 11.59 -8.55
N TRP A 161 -5.17 11.74 -9.78
CA TRP A 161 -4.40 11.46 -10.99
C TRP A 161 -3.22 12.42 -11.12
N ARG A 162 -3.44 13.72 -10.89
CA ARG A 162 -2.40 14.75 -10.90
C ARG A 162 -1.33 14.47 -9.86
N TRP A 163 -1.71 14.01 -8.66
CA TRP A 163 -0.75 13.59 -7.62
C TRP A 163 0.14 12.44 -8.12
N LEU A 164 -0.46 11.43 -8.74
CA LEU A 164 0.28 10.32 -9.34
C LEU A 164 1.24 10.80 -10.44
N ALA A 165 0.77 11.67 -11.34
CA ALA A 165 1.52 12.15 -12.50
C ALA A 165 2.66 13.12 -12.13
N GLU A 166 2.41 14.04 -11.20
CA GLU A 166 3.35 15.12 -10.88
C GLU A 166 4.30 14.78 -9.72
N CYS A 167 3.85 13.99 -8.73
CA CYS A 167 4.63 13.80 -7.50
C CYS A 167 5.31 12.43 -7.39
N SER A 168 4.84 11.38 -8.08
CA SER A 168 5.36 10.02 -7.87
C SER A 168 6.87 9.91 -8.16
N ILE A 169 7.35 10.53 -9.24
CA ILE A 169 8.78 10.54 -9.59
C ILE A 169 9.61 11.28 -8.55
N ALA A 170 9.16 12.47 -8.13
CA ALA A 170 9.83 13.27 -7.11
C ALA A 170 9.95 12.49 -5.79
N TRP A 171 8.88 11.78 -5.39
CA TRP A 171 8.88 10.99 -4.17
C TRP A 171 9.81 9.78 -4.24
N ILE A 172 9.87 9.12 -5.41
CA ILE A 172 10.84 8.04 -5.66
C ILE A 172 12.27 8.56 -5.52
N ASP A 173 12.56 9.73 -6.09
CA ASP A 173 13.89 10.34 -6.07
C ASP A 173 14.29 10.79 -4.66
N ASP A 174 13.41 11.51 -3.95
CA ASP A 174 13.64 12.01 -2.60
C ASP A 174 13.90 10.88 -1.58
N LEU A 175 13.21 9.74 -1.76
CA LEU A 175 13.40 8.56 -0.92
C LEU A 175 14.57 7.68 -1.38
N GLY A 176 15.16 7.95 -2.55
CA GLY A 176 16.25 7.19 -3.16
C GLY A 176 15.82 5.81 -3.64
N LEU A 177 14.53 5.64 -3.95
CA LEU A 177 13.89 4.36 -4.26
C LEU A 177 14.18 3.87 -5.69
N GLY A 178 14.63 4.75 -6.59
CA GLY A 178 15.08 4.34 -7.93
C GLY A 178 16.20 3.29 -7.88
N LYS A 179 17.07 3.34 -6.85
CA LYS A 179 18.14 2.34 -6.62
C LYS A 179 17.61 0.95 -6.27
N ALA A 180 16.36 0.85 -5.79
CA ALA A 180 15.69 -0.40 -5.47
C ALA A 180 14.88 -0.96 -6.65
N GLY A 181 15.04 -0.40 -7.86
CA GLY A 181 14.34 -0.86 -9.07
C GLY A 181 12.90 -0.38 -9.19
N ILE A 182 12.51 0.64 -8.41
CA ILE A 182 11.19 1.26 -8.48
C ILE A 182 11.19 2.29 -9.62
N SER A 183 10.15 2.26 -10.44
CA SER A 183 9.99 3.14 -11.60
C SER A 183 8.55 3.62 -11.75
N VAL A 184 8.38 4.76 -12.42
CA VAL A 184 7.05 5.33 -12.73
C VAL A 184 6.46 4.64 -13.97
N PRO A 185 5.25 4.07 -13.89
CA PRO A 185 4.55 3.51 -15.04
C PRO A 185 4.17 4.61 -16.03
N ALA A 186 3.96 4.23 -17.29
CA ALA A 186 3.19 5.08 -18.20
C ALA A 186 1.77 5.21 -17.65
N LEU A 187 1.30 6.46 -17.49
CA LEU A 187 -0.03 6.74 -16.99
C LEU A 187 -1.00 6.96 -18.17
N PRO A 188 -2.27 6.54 -18.05
CA PRO A 188 -3.29 6.97 -19.01
C PRO A 188 -3.47 8.50 -18.95
N ASP A 189 -3.95 9.07 -20.05
CA ASP A 189 -4.42 10.47 -20.09
C ASP A 189 -5.40 10.75 -18.95
N GLU A 190 -5.36 11.95 -18.37
CA GLU A 190 -6.19 12.34 -17.22
C GLU A 190 -7.68 12.08 -17.47
N ASN A 191 -8.21 12.44 -18.64
CA ASN A 191 -9.62 12.26 -18.94
C ASN A 191 -9.98 10.78 -19.08
N LEU A 192 -9.07 9.98 -19.67
CA LEU A 192 -9.24 8.54 -19.75
C LEU A 192 -9.20 7.91 -18.34
N ALA A 193 -8.27 8.33 -17.49
CA ALA A 193 -8.10 7.83 -16.14
C ALA A 193 -9.34 8.09 -15.27
N VAL A 194 -9.89 9.31 -15.33
CA VAL A 194 -11.14 9.72 -14.68
C VAL A 194 -12.31 8.88 -15.20
N ALA A 195 -12.44 8.75 -16.53
CA ALA A 195 -13.51 7.96 -17.14
C ALA A 195 -13.43 6.47 -16.77
N MET A 196 -12.23 5.90 -16.63
CA MET A 196 -12.03 4.53 -16.17
C MET A 196 -12.65 4.30 -14.79
N VAL A 197 -12.51 5.26 -13.87
CA VAL A 197 -13.10 5.14 -12.53
C VAL A 197 -14.60 5.42 -12.57
N GLN A 198 -15.05 6.52 -13.16
CA GLN A 198 -16.47 6.89 -13.15
C GLN A 198 -17.36 5.90 -13.91
N GLN A 199 -16.91 5.43 -15.08
CA GLN A 199 -17.73 4.60 -15.97
C GLN A 199 -17.51 3.10 -15.75
N ARG A 200 -16.30 2.70 -15.32
CA ARG A 200 -15.93 1.28 -15.19
C ARG A 200 -15.48 0.90 -13.79
N GLY A 201 -15.44 1.82 -12.82
CA GLY A 201 -14.90 1.59 -11.48
C GLY A 201 -15.50 0.37 -10.79
N VAL A 202 -16.83 0.22 -10.81
CA VAL A 202 -17.52 -0.96 -10.24
C VAL A 202 -17.02 -2.26 -10.89
N ALA A 203 -17.06 -2.32 -12.22
CA ALA A 203 -16.62 -3.50 -12.97
C ALA A 203 -15.13 -3.81 -12.73
N ARG A 204 -14.28 -2.79 -12.60
CA ARG A 204 -12.84 -2.93 -12.35
C ARG A 204 -12.53 -3.36 -10.92
N ILE A 205 -13.19 -2.79 -9.91
CA ILE A 205 -13.11 -3.28 -8.52
C ILE A 205 -13.52 -4.76 -8.47
N ARG A 206 -14.65 -5.14 -9.09
CA ARG A 206 -15.11 -6.53 -9.15
C ARG A 206 -14.12 -7.45 -9.87
N HIS A 207 -13.50 -6.97 -10.95
CA HIS A 207 -12.43 -7.67 -11.64
C HIS A 207 -11.25 -7.93 -10.70
N TRP A 208 -10.74 -6.91 -10.00
CA TRP A 208 -9.61 -7.05 -9.09
C TRP A 208 -9.92 -7.91 -7.87
N LEU A 209 -11.13 -7.84 -7.31
CA LEU A 209 -11.59 -8.78 -6.28
C LEU A 209 -11.64 -10.23 -6.79
N LYS A 210 -12.00 -10.45 -8.06
CA LYS A 210 -11.93 -11.78 -8.70
C LYS A 210 -10.49 -12.24 -8.88
N VAL A 211 -9.58 -11.36 -9.32
CA VAL A 211 -8.14 -11.64 -9.41
C VAL A 211 -7.57 -12.01 -8.04
N TYR A 212 -7.84 -11.20 -7.02
CA TYR A 212 -7.44 -11.46 -5.63
C TYR A 212 -7.94 -12.82 -5.13
N ARG A 213 -9.22 -13.15 -5.32
CA ARG A 213 -9.77 -14.47 -4.93
C ARG A 213 -9.14 -15.64 -5.68
N ARG A 214 -8.72 -15.46 -6.94
CA ARG A 214 -7.97 -16.50 -7.68
C ARG A 214 -6.54 -16.61 -7.15
N PHE A 215 -5.93 -15.49 -6.83
CA PHE A 215 -4.57 -15.44 -6.28
C PHE A 215 -4.48 -16.09 -4.90
N VAL A 216 -5.41 -15.79 -3.99
CA VAL A 216 -5.50 -16.44 -2.67
C VAL A 216 -5.67 -17.95 -2.82
N ARG A 217 -6.57 -18.41 -3.69
CA ARG A 217 -6.73 -19.85 -3.96
C ARG A 217 -5.46 -20.48 -4.54
N ARG A 218 -4.73 -19.78 -5.41
CA ARG A 218 -3.43 -20.25 -5.92
C ARG A 218 -2.44 -20.42 -4.77
N ILE A 219 -2.35 -19.47 -3.85
CA ILE A 219 -1.45 -19.57 -2.68
C ILE A 219 -1.84 -20.77 -1.81
N GLU A 220 -3.13 -20.95 -1.52
CA GLU A 220 -3.64 -22.05 -0.68
C GLU A 220 -3.34 -23.45 -1.25
N HIS A 221 -3.17 -23.58 -2.57
CA HIS A 221 -2.96 -24.85 -3.26
C HIS A 221 -1.56 -24.97 -3.89
N SER A 222 -0.64 -24.08 -3.56
CA SER A 222 0.70 -24.05 -4.13
C SER A 222 1.74 -24.53 -3.12
N ASP A 223 2.69 -25.33 -3.58
CA ASP A 223 3.91 -25.68 -2.82
C ASP A 223 5.10 -24.75 -3.19
N GLU A 224 4.84 -23.72 -4.00
CA GLU A 224 5.87 -22.77 -4.45
C GLU A 224 6.27 -21.84 -3.30
N ARG A 225 7.43 -22.12 -2.69
CA ARG A 225 7.95 -21.33 -1.57
C ARG A 225 8.07 -19.84 -1.87
N ALA A 226 8.49 -19.48 -3.09
CA ALA A 226 8.60 -18.08 -3.52
C ALA A 226 7.25 -17.36 -3.45
N LEU A 227 6.18 -18.01 -3.89
CA LEU A 227 4.82 -17.48 -3.83
C LEU A 227 4.31 -17.38 -2.39
N ILE A 228 4.43 -18.45 -1.59
CA ILE A 228 3.92 -18.45 -0.21
C ILE A 228 4.69 -17.45 0.67
N VAL A 229 6.02 -17.56 0.70
CA VAL A 229 6.86 -16.69 1.55
C VAL A 229 6.84 -15.27 1.03
N GLY A 230 6.90 -15.09 -0.30
CA GLY A 230 6.82 -13.77 -0.90
C GLY A 230 5.51 -13.05 -0.56
N THR A 231 4.36 -13.74 -0.59
CA THR A 231 3.07 -13.10 -0.27
C THR A 231 2.90 -12.82 1.24
N LEU A 232 3.48 -13.65 2.11
CA LEU A 232 3.59 -13.35 3.55
C LEU A 232 4.44 -12.10 3.79
N VAL A 233 5.58 -11.99 3.12
CA VAL A 233 6.47 -10.82 3.17
C VAL A 233 5.76 -9.59 2.63
N LEU A 234 5.08 -9.70 1.49
CA LEU A 234 4.30 -8.62 0.87
C LEU A 234 3.30 -8.02 1.86
N ARG A 235 2.43 -8.86 2.44
CA ARG A 235 1.44 -8.38 3.42
C ARG A 235 2.11 -7.84 4.68
N GLY A 236 3.14 -8.54 5.17
CA GLY A 236 3.87 -8.15 6.38
C GLY A 236 4.52 -6.77 6.27
N TYR A 237 5.20 -6.48 5.16
CA TYR A 237 5.86 -5.19 4.94
C TYR A 237 4.85 -4.05 4.81
N LEU A 238 3.76 -4.25 4.05
CA LEU A 238 2.75 -3.20 3.89
C LEU A 238 2.02 -2.90 5.21
N VAL A 239 1.60 -3.94 5.96
CA VAL A 239 0.96 -3.77 7.27
C VAL A 239 1.92 -3.11 8.26
N ASN A 240 3.19 -3.52 8.28
CA ASN A 240 4.19 -2.92 9.16
C ASN A 240 4.42 -1.44 8.84
N ALA A 241 4.65 -1.10 7.56
CA ALA A 241 4.84 0.28 7.13
C ALA A 241 3.62 1.15 7.47
N ASN A 242 2.40 0.68 7.20
CA ASN A 242 1.17 1.41 7.50
C ASN A 242 0.96 1.59 9.01
N HIS A 243 1.12 0.55 9.81
CA HIS A 243 0.96 0.66 11.27
C HIS A 243 2.04 1.55 11.90
N SER A 244 3.29 1.46 11.46
CA SER A 244 4.40 2.30 11.96
C SER A 244 4.21 3.77 11.58
N ALA A 245 3.77 4.05 10.36
CA ALA A 245 3.36 5.39 9.94
C ALA A 245 2.18 5.87 10.79
N SER A 246 1.20 5.00 11.03
CA SER A 246 0.02 5.32 11.82
C SER A 246 0.33 5.71 13.26
N ALA A 247 1.31 5.03 13.87
CA ALA A 247 1.78 5.28 15.22
C ALA A 247 2.71 6.49 15.35
N HIS A 248 3.06 7.17 14.24
CA HIS A 248 4.11 8.19 14.19
C HIS A 248 5.41 7.69 14.84
N ALA A 249 5.72 6.40 14.66
CA ALA A 249 6.90 5.79 15.24
C ALA A 249 8.15 6.51 14.72
N GLY A 250 9.12 6.75 15.62
CA GLY A 250 10.43 7.28 15.24
C GLY A 250 11.15 6.35 14.26
N PRO A 251 12.30 6.78 13.71
CA PRO A 251 13.10 5.96 12.79
C PRO A 251 13.36 4.57 13.36
N LEU A 252 13.27 3.54 12.51
CA LEU A 252 13.58 2.17 12.95
C LEU A 252 15.00 2.13 13.54
N PRO A 253 15.19 1.63 14.78
CA PRO A 253 16.50 1.58 15.38
C PRO A 253 17.39 0.66 14.55
N ARG A 254 18.53 1.19 14.10
CA ARG A 254 19.55 0.35 13.46
C ARG A 254 20.24 -0.43 14.57
N ALA A 255 19.82 -1.68 14.77
CA ALA A 255 20.51 -2.56 15.70
C ALA A 255 21.89 -2.88 15.13
N THR A 256 22.91 -2.18 15.61
CA THR A 256 24.31 -2.53 15.39
C THR A 256 24.68 -3.62 16.38
N PHE A 257 24.71 -4.85 15.89
CA PHE A 257 25.20 -5.99 16.63
C PHE A 257 26.71 -6.09 16.36
N ASP A 258 27.51 -5.67 17.33
CA ASP A 258 28.93 -5.99 17.36
C ASP A 258 29.12 -7.29 18.15
N ALA A 259 29.81 -8.25 17.55
CA ALA A 259 30.00 -9.56 18.15
C ALA A 259 30.74 -9.44 19.49
N GLU A 260 31.77 -8.60 19.57
CA GLU A 260 32.50 -8.38 20.82
C GLU A 260 31.61 -7.70 21.88
N ALA A 261 30.88 -6.64 21.52
CA ALA A 261 29.93 -6.01 22.45
C ALA A 261 28.85 -6.96 22.98
N ILE A 262 28.36 -7.90 22.17
CA ILE A 262 27.40 -8.92 22.60
C ILE A 262 28.06 -9.91 23.57
N LEU A 263 29.27 -10.38 23.26
CA LEU A 263 30.02 -11.30 24.11
C LEU A 263 30.35 -10.65 25.46
N ASP A 264 30.86 -9.42 25.45
CA ASP A 264 31.18 -8.63 26.64
C ASP A 264 29.94 -8.41 27.52
N SER A 265 28.79 -8.05 26.93
CA SER A 265 27.53 -7.87 27.67
C SER A 265 27.03 -9.15 28.36
N ARG A 266 27.51 -10.32 27.92
CA ARG A 266 27.19 -11.63 28.48
C ARG A 266 28.33 -12.22 29.31
N GLY A 267 29.42 -11.48 29.51
CA GLY A 267 30.61 -11.95 30.22
C GLY A 267 31.30 -13.13 29.52
N LEU A 268 31.12 -13.25 28.21
CA LEU A 268 31.71 -14.27 27.37
C LEU A 268 32.91 -13.70 26.63
N SER A 269 33.90 -14.55 26.36
CA SER A 269 35.06 -14.22 25.55
C SER A 269 35.11 -15.15 24.34
N ARG A 270 35.61 -14.66 23.20
CA ARG A 270 35.58 -15.39 21.92
C ARG A 270 36.24 -16.78 21.98
N ASP A 271 37.29 -16.90 22.79
CA ASP A 271 38.02 -18.12 23.09
C ASP A 271 37.22 -19.17 23.88
N LYS A 272 36.08 -18.78 24.46
CA LYS A 272 35.15 -19.67 25.18
C LYS A 272 33.94 -20.09 24.36
N LEU A 273 33.87 -19.66 23.10
CA LEU A 273 32.80 -20.06 22.20
C LEU A 273 33.01 -21.50 21.72
N PHE A 274 31.93 -22.27 21.68
CA PHE A 274 31.97 -23.57 21.00
C PHE A 274 32.24 -23.37 19.51
N ALA A 275 32.80 -24.38 18.84
CA ALA A 275 33.14 -24.30 17.41
C ALA A 275 31.95 -23.97 16.47
N HIS A 276 30.71 -24.11 16.94
CA HIS A 276 29.50 -23.74 16.20
C HIS A 276 28.99 -22.31 16.53
N GLN A 277 29.66 -21.61 17.45
CA GLN A 277 29.33 -20.25 17.92
C GLN A 277 30.38 -19.21 17.50
N SER A 278 31.53 -19.65 17.01
CA SER A 278 32.63 -18.83 16.48
C SER A 278 32.42 -18.46 15.02
#